data_AF-A0A6A6KHG6-F1
#
_entry.id   AF-A0A6A6KHG6-F1
#
_cell.length_a   1.000
_cell.length_b   1.000
_cell.length_c   1.000
_cell.angle_alpha   90.00
_cell.angle_beta   90.00
_cell.angle_gamma   90.00
#
_symmetry.space_group_name_H-M   'P 1'
#
loop_
_entity.id
_entity.type
_entity.pdbx_description
1 polymer ?
#
loop_
_entity_poly.entity_id
_entity_poly.type
_entity_poly.pdbx_seq_one_letter_code
_entity_poly.pdbx_strand_id
1 'polypeptide(L)'
;MRLRQLRELVLNENHDLGGLLPGWVGNFSLNLEKLDMSFNSFRGEMPESLFYLSSLKYLDLGNNNLSGDLHEFYQPLVFLNLGSNSFSGTLPCFSASAHSLSFLNLSNNSIVGGIPTCISSLKKLTHLNLSFNHLEYAISPRLVFSEELLVLDLSFNDLSGPFPSKIAETTDKSGLVLLDLSHNRFSGGIPLKITELKSLQALFLSHNFLSGEIPARIGNLTYLQVIDLSHNSLSGSIPLNIVGCFQLLALVLNNNNLSGEIQPELDALDSLKILDISNNKISGEIPLTLAGCKSLEIVDFSSNNLSGNLNDAITKWSNLKYLSLARNKFSGSLPSWLFSFEAIQTMNFSGNKFSGFIPDGNFNISLNFNNGDIVQRLAMEPFDVMRNVEIKISVLVIGGNELSFSYHLSSAVGIDLSDNLLHGEIPDGLFGLQGLEYLNLSYNFLDGEVPDLEKMCSLRALDLSHNSLSGHIPGNISSLEDLTLLNLSYNSFSGFVPKKEGYRRFPGAFAGNPDLCLESSGGDCGPASLPAVPGKSSEEMEGPISVWVFCLSAFVSFYLGVMVLFCSTRARSYILHAKV
;
A
#
# COMPACT_ATOMS: atom_id res chain seq x y z
N MET A 1 26.52 -39.19 -29.79
CA MET A 1 26.05 -40.21 -28.82
C MET A 1 24.54 -40.32 -28.93
N ARG A 2 23.96 -41.52 -29.04
CA ARG A 2 22.50 -41.70 -28.96
C ARG A 2 22.16 -41.98 -27.48
N LEU A 3 21.72 -40.95 -26.76
CA LEU A 3 21.38 -41.00 -25.32
C LEU A 3 20.03 -41.72 -25.07
N ARG A 4 19.87 -42.94 -25.62
CA ARG A 4 18.62 -43.73 -25.59
C ARG A 4 18.16 -44.17 -24.19
N GLN A 5 19.02 -44.03 -23.18
CA GLN A 5 18.74 -44.40 -21.80
C GLN A 5 18.56 -43.18 -20.88
N LEU A 6 18.58 -41.96 -21.44
CA LEU A 6 18.43 -40.75 -20.65
C LEU A 6 17.05 -40.73 -19.96
N ARG A 7 17.05 -40.53 -18.64
CA ARG A 7 15.84 -40.44 -17.81
C ARG A 7 15.56 -39.02 -17.33
N GLU A 8 16.61 -38.24 -17.11
CA GLU A 8 16.49 -36.88 -16.64
C GLU A 8 17.40 -35.98 -17.46
N LEU A 9 16.87 -34.83 -17.87
CA LEU A 9 17.63 -33.77 -18.52
C LEU A 9 17.34 -32.47 -17.77
N VAL A 10 18.36 -31.91 -17.14
CA VAL A 10 18.29 -30.68 -16.35
C VAL A 10 19.30 -29.70 -16.92
N LEU A 11 18.80 -28.59 -17.45
CA LEU A 11 19.54 -27.51 -18.10
C LEU A 11 19.08 -26.13 -17.60
N ASN A 12 18.53 -26.07 -16.38
CA ASN A 12 18.00 -24.82 -15.82
C ASN A 12 19.10 -23.78 -15.53
N GLU A 13 18.72 -22.51 -15.45
CA GLU A 13 19.58 -21.38 -15.06
C GLU A 13 20.77 -21.14 -16.01
N ASN A 14 20.59 -21.38 -17.31
CA ASN A 14 21.60 -21.04 -18.32
C ASN A 14 21.10 -19.90 -19.22
N HIS A 15 21.21 -18.66 -18.75
CA HIS A 15 20.65 -17.49 -19.45
C HIS A 15 21.07 -17.35 -20.94
N ASP A 16 22.27 -17.79 -21.31
CA ASP A 16 22.76 -17.76 -22.69
C ASP A 16 22.22 -18.91 -23.58
N LEU A 17 21.65 -19.95 -22.96
CA LEU A 17 21.08 -21.10 -23.68
C LEU A 17 19.68 -20.73 -24.18
N GLY A 18 19.50 -20.71 -25.50
CA GLY A 18 18.24 -20.30 -26.11
C GLY A 18 18.06 -20.74 -27.56
N GLY A 19 17.19 -20.03 -28.28
CA GLY A 19 16.73 -20.43 -29.61
C GLY A 19 15.46 -21.27 -29.54
N LEU A 20 15.14 -22.00 -30.62
CA LEU A 20 13.96 -22.87 -30.62
C LEU A 20 14.20 -24.08 -29.71
N LEU A 21 13.16 -24.47 -28.97
CA LEU A 21 13.21 -25.67 -28.15
C LEU A 21 13.41 -26.88 -29.09
N PRO A 22 14.51 -27.65 -28.97
CA PRO A 22 14.89 -28.54 -30.04
C PRO A 22 13.88 -29.68 -30.20
N GLY A 23 13.31 -29.86 -31.40
CA GLY A 23 12.33 -30.92 -31.66
C GLY A 23 12.85 -32.35 -31.43
N TRP A 24 14.17 -32.54 -31.39
CA TRP A 24 14.75 -33.83 -31.01
C TRP A 24 14.58 -34.15 -29.52
N VAL A 25 14.29 -33.19 -28.64
CA VAL A 25 14.05 -33.43 -27.20
C VAL A 25 12.88 -34.41 -27.03
N GLY A 26 11.83 -34.26 -27.83
CA GLY A 26 10.71 -35.20 -27.87
C GLY A 26 11.00 -36.55 -28.55
N ASN A 27 12.20 -36.76 -29.11
CA ASN A 27 12.61 -37.99 -29.78
C ASN A 27 13.88 -38.61 -29.16
N PHE A 28 14.40 -38.01 -28.09
CA PHE A 28 15.76 -38.27 -27.58
C PHE A 28 15.85 -39.58 -26.80
N SER A 29 14.81 -39.87 -26.02
CA SER A 29 14.72 -41.06 -25.18
C SER A 29 13.26 -41.41 -24.93
N LEU A 30 12.87 -42.65 -25.23
CA LEU A 30 11.58 -43.21 -24.80
C LEU A 30 11.50 -43.37 -23.28
N ASN A 31 12.58 -43.10 -22.54
CA ASN A 31 12.67 -43.26 -21.10
C ASN A 31 12.80 -41.93 -20.35
N LEU A 32 12.69 -40.77 -21.03
CA LEU A 32 12.82 -39.47 -20.36
C LEU A 32 11.63 -39.25 -19.42
N GLU A 33 11.90 -39.17 -18.12
CA GLU A 33 10.91 -38.98 -17.04
C GLU A 33 10.89 -37.53 -16.52
N LYS A 34 12.04 -36.85 -16.54
CA LYS A 34 12.20 -35.45 -16.10
C LYS A 34 12.87 -34.60 -17.17
N LEU A 35 12.26 -33.46 -17.47
CA LEU A 35 12.83 -32.41 -18.29
C LEU A 35 12.71 -31.07 -17.55
N ASP A 36 13.84 -30.45 -17.27
CA ASP A 36 13.93 -29.12 -16.67
C ASP A 36 14.84 -28.24 -17.52
N MET A 37 14.25 -27.23 -18.14
CA MET A 37 14.91 -26.22 -18.96
C MET A 37 14.48 -24.82 -18.52
N SER A 38 14.15 -24.65 -17.24
CA SER A 38 13.69 -23.37 -16.69
C SER A 38 14.79 -22.31 -16.61
N PHE A 39 14.45 -21.02 -16.57
CA PHE A 39 15.41 -19.92 -16.47
C PHE A 39 16.46 -19.93 -17.61
N ASN A 40 15.97 -19.98 -18.84
CA ASN A 40 16.78 -19.96 -20.06
C ASN A 40 16.22 -18.90 -21.03
N SER A 41 16.73 -18.85 -22.26
CA SER A 41 16.30 -17.94 -23.33
C SER A 41 15.64 -18.69 -24.51
N PHE A 42 14.98 -19.83 -24.25
CA PHE A 42 14.26 -20.57 -25.29
C PHE A 42 13.05 -19.77 -25.81
N ARG A 43 12.78 -19.86 -27.10
CA ARG A 43 11.71 -19.11 -27.78
C ARG A 43 10.91 -19.95 -28.77
N GLY A 44 9.79 -19.40 -29.22
CA GLY A 44 8.90 -20.04 -30.19
C GLY A 44 8.03 -21.12 -29.56
N GLU A 45 7.34 -21.89 -30.39
CA GLU A 45 6.39 -22.91 -29.93
C GLU A 45 7.06 -24.16 -29.37
N MET A 46 6.36 -24.82 -28.46
CA MET A 46 6.77 -26.15 -28.00
C MET A 46 6.71 -27.16 -29.16
N PRO A 47 7.73 -28.01 -29.34
CA PRO A 47 7.72 -29.02 -30.39
C PRO A 47 6.66 -30.09 -30.12
N GLU A 48 5.85 -30.43 -31.13
CA GLU A 48 4.72 -31.35 -31.03
C GLU A 48 5.07 -32.68 -30.32
N SER A 49 6.25 -33.22 -30.60
CA SER A 49 6.76 -34.45 -29.98
C SER A 49 6.75 -34.44 -28.44
N LEU A 50 6.84 -33.28 -27.80
CA LEU A 50 6.83 -33.13 -26.35
C LEU A 50 5.45 -33.48 -25.73
N PHE A 51 4.35 -33.25 -26.46
CA PHE A 51 2.99 -33.59 -26.03
C PHE A 51 2.70 -35.10 -26.05
N TYR A 52 3.58 -35.90 -26.64
CA TYR A 52 3.41 -37.35 -26.80
C TYR A 52 4.52 -38.17 -26.12
N LEU A 53 5.40 -37.54 -25.36
CA LEU A 53 6.48 -38.22 -24.62
C LEU A 53 5.91 -39.04 -23.45
N SER A 54 5.58 -40.31 -23.72
CA SER A 54 4.84 -41.19 -22.81
C SER A 54 5.46 -41.42 -21.43
N SER A 55 6.78 -41.32 -21.30
CA SER A 55 7.48 -41.53 -20.02
C SER A 55 7.64 -40.27 -19.19
N LEU A 56 7.40 -39.08 -19.78
CA LEU A 56 7.62 -37.82 -19.10
C LEU A 56 6.59 -37.63 -17.99
N LYS A 57 7.07 -37.28 -16.80
CA LYS A 57 6.25 -37.02 -15.60
C LYS A 57 6.49 -35.63 -15.04
N TYR A 58 7.70 -35.11 -15.20
CA TYR A 58 8.11 -33.80 -14.71
C TYR A 58 8.55 -32.94 -15.89
N LEU A 59 7.87 -31.83 -16.11
CA LEU A 59 8.22 -30.85 -17.12
C LEU A 59 8.28 -29.46 -16.50
N ASP A 60 9.46 -28.85 -16.51
CA ASP A 60 9.66 -27.45 -16.16
C ASP A 60 10.31 -26.70 -17.32
N LEU A 61 9.56 -25.76 -17.88
CA LEU A 61 10.01 -24.82 -18.93
C LEU A 61 9.80 -23.36 -18.48
N GLY A 62 9.61 -23.11 -17.18
CA GLY A 62 9.30 -21.79 -16.67
C GLY A 62 10.43 -20.78 -16.89
N ASN A 63 10.12 -19.48 -16.90
CA ASN A 63 11.09 -18.39 -17.10
C ASN A 63 11.87 -18.56 -18.42
N ASN A 64 11.14 -18.57 -19.53
CA ASN A 64 11.66 -18.58 -20.89
C ASN A 64 10.85 -17.59 -21.75
N ASN A 65 11.05 -17.60 -23.07
CA ASN A 65 10.30 -16.79 -24.04
C ASN A 65 9.50 -17.67 -25.02
N LEU A 66 8.98 -18.81 -24.53
CA LEU A 66 8.18 -19.74 -25.34
C LEU A 66 6.80 -19.14 -25.63
N SER A 67 6.24 -19.47 -26.79
CA SER A 67 4.99 -18.90 -27.28
C SER A 67 4.08 -19.96 -27.89
N GLY A 68 2.94 -19.54 -28.44
CA GLY A 68 1.97 -20.42 -29.09
C GLY A 68 0.87 -20.87 -28.14
N ASP A 69 -0.11 -21.58 -28.70
CA ASP A 69 -1.27 -22.01 -27.94
C ASP A 69 -0.96 -23.19 -27.01
N LEU A 70 -1.61 -23.20 -25.85
CA LEU A 70 -1.48 -24.30 -24.91
C LEU A 70 -2.29 -25.53 -25.39
N HIS A 71 -1.61 -26.66 -25.54
CA HIS A 71 -2.20 -27.91 -26.03
C HIS A 71 -2.37 -28.96 -24.92
N GLU A 72 -3.18 -30.00 -25.20
CA GLU A 72 -3.27 -31.16 -24.32
C GLU A 72 -1.98 -31.97 -24.29
N PHE A 73 -1.61 -32.45 -23.10
CA PHE A 73 -0.56 -33.44 -22.92
C PHE A 73 -1.19 -34.84 -22.84
N TYR A 74 -0.66 -35.78 -23.62
CA TYR A 74 -1.21 -37.13 -23.73
C TYR A 74 -0.56 -38.14 -22.76
N GLN A 75 0.41 -37.68 -21.96
CA GLN A 75 1.08 -38.44 -20.90
C GLN A 75 0.60 -37.99 -19.50
N PRO A 76 0.65 -38.89 -18.49
CA PRO A 76 0.22 -38.58 -17.13
C PRO A 76 1.32 -37.82 -16.37
N LEU A 77 1.39 -36.50 -16.58
CA LEU A 77 2.30 -35.62 -15.86
C LEU A 77 1.95 -35.58 -14.36
N VAL A 78 2.98 -35.40 -13.55
CA VAL A 78 2.91 -35.17 -12.09
C VAL A 78 3.20 -33.70 -11.79
N PHE A 79 4.13 -33.10 -12.52
CA PHE A 79 4.55 -31.71 -12.36
C PHE A 79 4.62 -31.04 -13.74
N LEU A 80 3.94 -29.90 -13.87
CA LEU A 80 3.98 -29.05 -15.05
C LEU A 80 4.18 -27.59 -14.62
N ASN A 81 5.31 -27.02 -15.00
CA ASN A 81 5.59 -25.60 -14.83
C ASN A 81 5.93 -24.97 -16.19
N LEU A 82 5.07 -24.07 -16.65
CA LEU A 82 5.22 -23.27 -17.86
C LEU A 82 5.15 -21.76 -17.54
N GLY A 83 5.28 -21.39 -16.25
CA GLY A 83 5.10 -20.01 -15.82
C GLY A 83 6.16 -19.05 -16.36
N SER A 84 5.84 -17.77 -16.49
CA SER A 84 6.73 -16.73 -17.04
C SER A 84 7.23 -17.08 -18.44
N ASN A 85 6.30 -17.11 -19.40
CA ASN A 85 6.52 -17.32 -20.82
C ASN A 85 5.55 -16.41 -21.61
N SER A 86 5.29 -16.71 -22.89
CA SER A 86 4.35 -16.00 -23.76
C SER A 86 3.30 -16.95 -24.38
N PHE A 87 2.88 -17.99 -23.64
CA PHE A 87 1.84 -18.92 -24.10
C PHE A 87 0.48 -18.22 -24.21
N SER A 88 -0.28 -18.57 -25.24
CA SER A 88 -1.59 -18.00 -25.55
C SER A 88 -2.68 -19.09 -25.64
N GLY A 89 -3.86 -18.71 -26.13
CA GLY A 89 -4.98 -19.63 -26.31
C GLY A 89 -5.72 -19.92 -25.01
N THR A 90 -6.55 -20.97 -25.02
CA THR A 90 -7.41 -21.36 -23.89
C THR A 90 -6.83 -22.53 -23.10
N LEU A 91 -7.16 -22.62 -21.81
CA LEU A 91 -6.74 -23.74 -20.95
C LEU A 91 -7.29 -25.11 -21.44
N PRO A 92 -6.44 -26.14 -21.58
CA PRO A 92 -6.87 -27.52 -21.79
C PRO A 92 -7.29 -28.20 -20.47
N CYS A 93 -7.80 -29.44 -20.55
CA CYS A 93 -8.28 -30.18 -19.39
C CYS A 93 -7.20 -30.98 -18.66
N PHE A 94 -6.03 -31.19 -19.27
CA PHE A 94 -4.97 -32.07 -18.78
C PHE A 94 -5.47 -33.49 -18.48
N SER A 95 -6.36 -33.99 -19.35
CA SER A 95 -7.16 -35.19 -19.09
C SER A 95 -6.33 -36.45 -18.82
N ALA A 96 -5.19 -36.62 -19.50
CA ALA A 96 -4.27 -37.74 -19.27
C ALA A 96 -3.65 -37.72 -17.86
N SER A 97 -3.60 -36.54 -17.22
CA SER A 97 -2.97 -36.32 -15.91
C SER A 97 -3.98 -36.21 -14.76
N ALA A 98 -5.26 -36.53 -14.99
CA ALA A 98 -6.34 -36.38 -14.01
C ALA A 98 -6.08 -37.05 -12.63
N HIS A 99 -5.28 -38.12 -12.60
CA HIS A 99 -4.98 -38.87 -11.37
C HIS A 99 -3.53 -38.71 -10.89
N SER A 100 -2.71 -37.91 -11.58
CA SER A 100 -1.27 -37.81 -11.33
C SER A 100 -0.79 -36.39 -11.08
N LEU A 101 -1.37 -35.39 -11.74
CA LEU A 101 -0.89 -34.01 -11.68
C LEU A 101 -1.08 -33.45 -10.28
N SER A 102 0.03 -33.11 -9.63
CA SER A 102 0.06 -32.49 -8.30
C SER A 102 0.39 -31.00 -8.37
N PHE A 103 1.16 -30.58 -9.37
CA PHE A 103 1.60 -29.19 -9.51
C PHE A 103 1.35 -28.71 -10.93
N LEU A 104 0.60 -27.62 -11.05
CA LEU A 104 0.33 -26.94 -12.31
C LEU A 104 0.58 -25.44 -12.14
N ASN A 105 1.63 -24.93 -12.78
CA ASN A 105 1.93 -23.50 -12.84
C ASN A 105 1.94 -23.02 -14.29
N LEU A 106 1.02 -22.12 -14.62
CA LEU A 106 0.89 -21.44 -15.90
C LEU A 106 0.92 -19.91 -15.74
N SER A 107 1.42 -19.43 -14.60
CA SER A 107 1.43 -18.00 -14.27
C SER A 107 2.21 -17.15 -15.28
N ASN A 108 1.90 -15.86 -15.37
CA ASN A 108 2.66 -14.89 -16.17
C ASN A 108 2.82 -15.33 -17.64
N ASN A 109 1.67 -15.46 -18.32
CA ASN A 109 1.54 -15.81 -19.72
C ASN A 109 0.43 -14.93 -20.35
N SER A 110 -0.05 -15.28 -21.55
CA SER A 110 -1.13 -14.57 -22.26
C SER A 110 -2.35 -15.48 -22.48
N ILE A 111 -2.65 -16.38 -21.54
CA ILE A 111 -3.77 -17.32 -21.63
C ILE A 111 -5.08 -16.58 -21.49
N VAL A 112 -6.05 -16.88 -22.37
CA VAL A 112 -7.36 -16.22 -22.47
C VAL A 112 -8.52 -17.19 -22.22
N GLY A 113 -9.74 -16.65 -22.17
CA GLY A 113 -10.97 -17.44 -22.01
C GLY A 113 -11.25 -17.80 -20.54
N GLY A 114 -12.19 -18.71 -20.33
CA GLY A 114 -12.60 -19.11 -18.97
C GLY A 114 -11.84 -20.33 -18.44
N ILE A 115 -11.88 -20.51 -17.12
CA ILE A 115 -11.35 -21.72 -16.48
C ILE A 115 -12.30 -22.90 -16.77
N PRO A 116 -11.87 -23.93 -17.53
CA PRO A 116 -12.74 -25.03 -17.89
C PRO A 116 -13.02 -25.92 -16.68
N THR A 117 -14.28 -26.32 -16.47
CA THR A 117 -14.68 -27.10 -15.28
C THR A 117 -13.97 -28.45 -15.16
N CYS A 118 -13.47 -29.01 -16.26
CA CYS A 118 -12.71 -30.25 -16.26
C CYS A 118 -11.38 -30.15 -15.51
N ILE A 119 -10.82 -28.96 -15.29
CA ILE A 119 -9.59 -28.80 -14.50
C ILE A 119 -9.76 -29.32 -13.06
N SER A 120 -11.00 -29.30 -12.54
CA SER A 120 -11.31 -29.86 -11.21
C SER A 120 -11.39 -31.39 -11.18
N SER A 121 -11.17 -32.05 -12.32
CA SER A 121 -10.98 -33.50 -12.40
C SER A 121 -9.59 -33.94 -11.92
N LEU A 122 -8.61 -33.03 -11.84
CA LEU A 122 -7.26 -33.29 -11.36
C LEU A 122 -7.27 -33.59 -9.85
N LYS A 123 -7.45 -34.86 -9.48
CA LYS A 123 -7.72 -35.26 -8.08
C LYS A 123 -6.52 -35.15 -7.16
N LYS A 124 -5.31 -35.15 -7.71
CA LYS A 124 -4.05 -35.04 -6.96
C LYS A 124 -3.45 -33.65 -6.94
N LEU A 125 -4.14 -32.67 -7.53
CA LEU A 125 -3.65 -31.30 -7.62
C LEU A 125 -3.56 -30.68 -6.22
N THR A 126 -2.36 -30.31 -5.83
CA THR A 126 -2.07 -29.61 -4.57
C THR A 126 -1.78 -28.14 -4.81
N HIS A 127 -1.23 -27.80 -5.99
CA HIS A 127 -0.89 -26.43 -6.38
C HIS A 127 -1.42 -26.11 -7.76
N LEU A 128 -2.27 -25.09 -7.84
CA LEU A 128 -2.74 -24.50 -9.09
C LEU A 128 -2.41 -23.01 -9.09
N ASN A 129 -1.52 -22.60 -10.00
CA ASN A 129 -1.22 -21.21 -10.24
C ASN A 129 -1.52 -20.83 -11.70
N LEU A 130 -2.48 -19.92 -11.88
CA LEU A 130 -2.89 -19.34 -13.16
C LEU A 130 -2.76 -17.80 -13.16
N SER A 131 -2.01 -17.22 -12.22
CA SER A 131 -1.95 -15.77 -12.07
C SER A 131 -1.27 -15.05 -13.22
N PHE A 132 -1.46 -13.74 -13.34
CA PHE A 132 -0.85 -12.92 -14.39
C PHE A 132 -1.16 -13.48 -15.80
N ASN A 133 -2.44 -13.62 -16.11
CA ASN A 133 -2.95 -14.04 -17.42
C ASN A 133 -4.12 -13.12 -17.81
N HIS A 134 -4.84 -13.49 -18.88
CA HIS A 134 -6.02 -12.77 -19.36
C HIS A 134 -7.28 -13.66 -19.25
N LEU A 135 -7.36 -14.49 -18.21
CA LEU A 135 -8.54 -15.32 -17.98
C LEU A 135 -9.73 -14.43 -17.67
N GLU A 136 -10.82 -14.68 -18.38
CA GLU A 136 -12.05 -13.88 -18.35
C GLU A 136 -13.26 -14.74 -17.94
N TYR A 137 -14.42 -14.08 -17.83
CA TYR A 137 -15.71 -14.65 -17.41
C TYR A 137 -15.80 -15.03 -15.92
N ALA A 138 -17.01 -15.42 -15.52
CA ALA A 138 -17.29 -15.89 -14.18
C ALA A 138 -16.80 -17.32 -13.95
N ILE A 139 -16.25 -17.57 -12.76
CA ILE A 139 -15.91 -18.92 -12.33
C ILE A 139 -17.19 -19.74 -12.22
N SER A 140 -17.24 -20.85 -12.97
CA SER A 140 -18.39 -21.75 -12.97
C SER A 140 -18.66 -22.31 -11.57
N PRO A 141 -19.92 -22.32 -11.08
CA PRO A 141 -20.26 -22.93 -9.79
C PRO A 141 -20.07 -24.46 -9.76
N ARG A 142 -19.74 -25.08 -10.91
CA ARG A 142 -19.37 -26.49 -10.99
C ARG A 142 -17.87 -26.74 -10.78
N LEU A 143 -17.07 -25.68 -10.71
CA LEU A 143 -15.64 -25.77 -10.45
C LEU A 143 -15.41 -26.05 -8.97
N VAL A 144 -15.31 -27.35 -8.63
CA VAL A 144 -15.11 -27.84 -7.26
C VAL A 144 -13.84 -28.68 -7.24
N PHE A 145 -12.79 -28.15 -6.61
CA PHE A 145 -11.49 -28.81 -6.51
C PHE A 145 -11.51 -29.98 -5.51
N SER A 146 -10.45 -30.79 -5.51
CA SER A 146 -10.30 -31.88 -4.53
C SER A 146 -9.86 -31.34 -3.16
N GLU A 147 -10.05 -32.15 -2.11
CA GLU A 147 -9.60 -31.87 -0.75
C GLU A 147 -8.06 -31.78 -0.63
N GLU A 148 -7.33 -32.23 -1.65
CA GLU A 148 -5.85 -32.22 -1.71
C GLU A 148 -5.29 -30.84 -2.11
N LEU A 149 -6.14 -29.93 -2.63
CA LEU A 149 -5.70 -28.61 -3.07
C LEU A 149 -5.26 -27.77 -1.87
N LEU A 150 -4.00 -27.32 -1.89
CA LEU A 150 -3.39 -26.50 -0.84
C LEU A 150 -3.23 -25.04 -1.28
N VAL A 151 -2.97 -24.83 -2.56
CA VAL A 151 -2.67 -23.50 -3.13
C VAL A 151 -3.52 -23.27 -4.36
N LEU A 152 -4.31 -22.20 -4.33
CA LEU A 152 -5.03 -21.68 -5.48
C LEU A 152 -4.69 -20.21 -5.68
N ASP A 153 -3.95 -19.93 -6.75
CA ASP A 153 -3.61 -18.57 -7.17
C ASP A 153 -4.22 -18.30 -8.55
N LEU A 154 -5.21 -17.41 -8.57
CA LEU A 154 -5.89 -16.91 -9.77
C LEU A 154 -5.72 -15.39 -9.91
N SER A 155 -4.77 -14.80 -9.20
CA SER A 155 -4.57 -13.35 -9.13
C SER A 155 -4.20 -12.73 -10.49
N PHE A 156 -4.35 -11.41 -10.64
CA PHE A 156 -3.95 -10.69 -11.86
C PHE A 156 -4.53 -11.30 -13.15
N ASN A 157 -5.86 -11.35 -13.22
CA ASN A 157 -6.65 -11.80 -14.37
C ASN A 157 -7.86 -10.88 -14.58
N ASP A 158 -8.74 -11.20 -15.53
CA ASP A 158 -9.98 -10.48 -15.83
C ASP A 158 -11.24 -11.26 -15.37
N LEU A 159 -11.10 -12.17 -14.39
CA LEU A 159 -12.20 -13.00 -13.91
C LEU A 159 -13.26 -12.13 -13.24
N SER A 160 -14.53 -12.42 -13.51
CA SER A 160 -15.66 -11.57 -13.12
C SER A 160 -16.78 -12.35 -12.43
N GLY A 161 -17.92 -11.70 -12.18
CA GLY A 161 -19.06 -12.32 -11.51
C GLY A 161 -18.89 -12.40 -9.99
N PRO A 162 -19.76 -13.16 -9.30
CA PRO A 162 -19.70 -13.29 -7.85
C PRO A 162 -18.49 -14.11 -7.40
N PHE A 163 -18.05 -13.87 -6.17
CA PHE A 163 -17.07 -14.74 -5.52
C PHE A 163 -17.50 -16.21 -5.60
N PRO A 164 -16.62 -17.13 -6.01
CA PRO A 164 -16.95 -18.55 -6.22
C PRO A 164 -17.12 -19.31 -4.88
N SER A 165 -18.30 -19.23 -4.28
CA SER A 165 -18.61 -19.87 -2.98
C SER A 165 -18.34 -21.38 -2.93
N LYS A 166 -18.38 -22.04 -4.09
CA LYS A 166 -18.16 -23.49 -4.27
C LYS A 166 -16.70 -23.91 -4.07
N ILE A 167 -15.74 -23.00 -4.22
CA ILE A 167 -14.33 -23.26 -3.85
C ILE A 167 -14.22 -23.53 -2.35
N ALA A 168 -15.12 -22.95 -1.55
CA ALA A 168 -15.19 -23.16 -0.10
C ALA A 168 -16.18 -24.28 0.31
N GLU A 169 -16.89 -24.91 -0.64
CA GLU A 169 -17.83 -26.00 -0.32
C GLU A 169 -17.19 -27.39 -0.25
N THR A 170 -15.92 -27.52 -0.63
CA THR A 170 -15.14 -28.72 -0.36
C THR A 170 -15.05 -28.86 1.17
N THR A 171 -15.90 -29.72 1.73
CA THR A 171 -15.94 -30.38 3.07
C THR A 171 -15.02 -29.85 4.20
N ASP A 172 -15.34 -30.18 5.46
CA ASP A 172 -14.47 -29.93 6.65
C ASP A 172 -13.02 -30.47 6.53
N LYS A 173 -12.68 -31.13 5.42
CA LYS A 173 -11.39 -31.72 5.06
C LYS A 173 -10.59 -30.92 4.02
N SER A 174 -11.09 -29.77 3.54
CA SER A 174 -10.31 -28.94 2.60
C SER A 174 -8.97 -28.55 3.22
N GLY A 175 -7.89 -28.96 2.55
CA GLY A 175 -6.52 -28.62 2.93
C GLY A 175 -6.06 -27.24 2.45
N LEU A 176 -6.95 -26.39 1.91
CA LEU A 176 -6.55 -25.13 1.29
C LEU A 176 -5.87 -24.21 2.32
N VAL A 177 -4.62 -23.86 2.02
CA VAL A 177 -3.74 -23.02 2.85
C VAL A 177 -3.66 -21.61 2.30
N LEU A 178 -3.59 -21.46 0.97
CA LEU A 178 -3.53 -20.16 0.29
C LEU A 178 -4.64 -20.05 -0.74
N LEU A 179 -5.40 -18.96 -0.66
CA LEU A 179 -6.36 -18.53 -1.68
C LEU A 179 -6.06 -17.10 -2.10
N ASP A 180 -5.61 -16.94 -3.35
CA ASP A 180 -5.39 -15.64 -3.96
C ASP A 180 -6.28 -15.44 -5.18
N LEU A 181 -7.20 -14.48 -5.06
CA LEU A 181 -8.11 -14.02 -6.10
C LEU A 181 -7.95 -12.52 -6.34
N SER A 182 -6.84 -11.92 -5.89
CA SER A 182 -6.58 -10.48 -5.99
C SER A 182 -6.46 -10.01 -7.45
N HIS A 183 -6.60 -8.71 -7.68
CA HIS A 183 -6.45 -8.10 -9.02
C HIS A 183 -7.33 -8.79 -10.08
N ASN A 184 -8.63 -8.80 -9.84
CA ASN A 184 -9.65 -9.36 -10.72
C ASN A 184 -10.88 -8.42 -10.75
N ARG A 185 -12.01 -8.90 -11.25
CA ARG A 185 -13.28 -8.17 -11.35
C ARG A 185 -14.41 -8.85 -10.56
N PHE A 186 -14.08 -9.59 -9.49
CA PHE A 186 -15.08 -10.25 -8.66
C PHE A 186 -15.97 -9.20 -7.97
N SER A 187 -17.26 -9.49 -7.88
CA SER A 187 -18.28 -8.60 -7.35
C SER A 187 -19.19 -9.32 -6.35
N GLY A 188 -20.12 -8.59 -5.73
CA GLY A 188 -20.98 -9.14 -4.68
C GLY A 188 -20.24 -9.34 -3.36
N GLY A 189 -20.89 -10.02 -2.41
CA GLY A 189 -20.35 -10.20 -1.06
C GLY A 189 -19.35 -11.35 -0.92
N ILE A 190 -18.47 -11.24 0.07
CA ILE A 190 -17.64 -12.36 0.53
C ILE A 190 -18.57 -13.42 1.14
N PRO A 191 -18.67 -14.63 0.55
CA PRO A 191 -19.65 -15.62 1.00
C PRO A 191 -19.24 -16.21 2.34
N LEU A 192 -20.23 -16.40 3.24
CA LEU A 192 -20.01 -16.98 4.57
C LEU A 192 -19.27 -18.33 4.52
N LYS A 193 -19.46 -19.10 3.45
CA LYS A 193 -18.83 -20.41 3.25
C LYS A 193 -17.30 -20.36 3.31
N ILE A 194 -16.67 -19.24 2.93
CA ILE A 194 -15.20 -19.08 3.02
C ILE A 194 -14.67 -19.30 4.45
N THR A 195 -15.51 -19.02 5.45
CA THR A 195 -15.18 -19.18 6.88
C THR A 195 -15.13 -20.64 7.35
N GLU A 196 -15.37 -21.59 6.43
CA GLU A 196 -15.24 -23.03 6.66
C GLU A 196 -13.90 -23.61 6.21
N LEU A 197 -13.05 -22.85 5.51
CA LEU A 197 -11.71 -23.27 5.09
C LEU A 197 -10.72 -23.28 6.27
N LYS A 198 -10.85 -24.25 7.18
CA LYS A 198 -10.16 -24.25 8.48
C LYS A 198 -8.64 -24.28 8.41
N SER A 199 -8.07 -24.74 7.31
CA SER A 199 -6.62 -24.78 7.08
C SER A 199 -6.05 -23.49 6.47
N LEU A 200 -6.89 -22.50 6.16
CA LEU A 200 -6.48 -21.29 5.45
C LEU A 200 -5.54 -20.45 6.31
N GLN A 201 -4.39 -20.09 5.73
CA GLN A 201 -3.35 -19.26 6.34
C GLN A 201 -3.23 -17.91 5.64
N ALA A 202 -3.53 -17.82 4.35
CA ALA A 202 -3.51 -16.57 3.60
C ALA A 202 -4.72 -16.41 2.70
N LEU A 203 -5.38 -15.25 2.80
CA LEU A 203 -6.52 -14.86 1.99
C LEU A 203 -6.27 -13.50 1.33
N PHE A 204 -6.12 -13.49 0.01
CA PHE A 204 -5.91 -12.29 -0.79
C PHE A 204 -7.09 -12.07 -1.74
N LEU A 205 -7.85 -11.01 -1.50
CA LEU A 205 -9.00 -10.60 -2.32
C LEU A 205 -8.91 -9.14 -2.77
N SER A 206 -7.73 -8.54 -2.66
CA SER A 206 -7.53 -7.13 -2.97
C SER A 206 -7.77 -6.79 -4.43
N HIS A 207 -8.02 -5.51 -4.72
CA HIS A 207 -8.25 -5.01 -6.09
C HIS A 207 -9.35 -5.79 -6.83
N ASN A 208 -10.56 -5.77 -6.27
CA ASN A 208 -11.76 -6.34 -6.85
C ASN A 208 -12.95 -5.36 -6.67
N PHE A 209 -14.15 -5.79 -7.04
CA PHE A 209 -15.41 -5.04 -6.85
C PHE A 209 -16.29 -5.66 -5.75
N LEU A 210 -15.69 -6.32 -4.75
CA LEU A 210 -16.43 -6.96 -3.66
C LEU A 210 -17.15 -5.90 -2.83
N SER A 211 -18.35 -6.21 -2.35
CA SER A 211 -19.21 -5.32 -1.57
C SER A 211 -19.84 -6.04 -0.39
N GLY A 212 -20.73 -5.38 0.37
CA GLY A 212 -21.31 -5.96 1.58
C GLY A 212 -20.33 -5.97 2.76
N GLU A 213 -20.60 -6.79 3.77
CA GLU A 213 -19.81 -6.81 5.02
C GLU A 213 -18.75 -7.91 5.03
N ILE A 214 -17.71 -7.73 5.84
CA ILE A 214 -16.75 -8.79 6.17
C ILE A 214 -17.49 -9.82 7.06
N PRO A 215 -17.58 -11.11 6.67
CA PRO A 215 -18.32 -12.10 7.45
C PRO A 215 -17.76 -12.25 8.86
N ALA A 216 -18.58 -12.02 9.90
CA ALA A 216 -18.12 -12.12 11.28
C ALA A 216 -17.53 -13.50 11.64
N ARG A 217 -17.95 -14.56 10.96
CA ARG A 217 -17.39 -15.92 11.14
C ARG A 217 -15.95 -16.07 10.62
N ILE A 218 -15.35 -15.04 10.03
CA ILE A 218 -13.93 -15.07 9.61
C ILE A 218 -13.01 -15.46 10.76
N GLY A 219 -13.37 -15.06 11.99
CA GLY A 219 -12.69 -15.47 13.22
C GLY A 219 -12.61 -16.98 13.48
N ASN A 220 -13.38 -17.80 12.75
CA ASN A 220 -13.28 -19.26 12.85
C ASN A 220 -12.09 -19.83 12.05
N LEU A 221 -11.33 -19.00 11.34
CA LEU A 221 -10.13 -19.37 10.59
C LEU A 221 -8.91 -19.14 11.47
N THR A 222 -8.68 -20.05 12.42
CA THR A 222 -7.71 -19.87 13.52
C THR A 222 -6.24 -19.97 13.09
N TYR A 223 -5.97 -20.46 11.88
CA TYR A 223 -4.63 -20.52 11.29
C TYR A 223 -4.32 -19.34 10.37
N LEU A 224 -5.28 -18.42 10.20
CA LEU A 224 -5.16 -17.31 9.27
C LEU A 224 -4.10 -16.31 9.77
N GLN A 225 -3.08 -16.09 8.94
CA GLN A 225 -1.96 -15.20 9.19
C GLN A 225 -2.05 -13.91 8.38
N VAL A 226 -2.66 -13.97 7.19
CA VAL A 226 -2.81 -12.80 6.30
C VAL A 226 -4.24 -12.67 5.81
N ILE A 227 -4.79 -11.47 5.97
CA ILE A 227 -6.03 -11.03 5.34
C ILE A 227 -5.72 -9.74 4.57
N ASP A 228 -5.85 -9.79 3.25
CA ASP A 228 -5.84 -8.60 2.40
C ASP A 228 -7.16 -8.50 1.63
N LEU A 229 -7.97 -7.51 2.02
CA LEU A 229 -9.24 -7.16 1.39
C LEU A 229 -9.21 -5.75 0.80
N SER A 230 -8.02 -5.18 0.63
CA SER A 230 -7.84 -3.79 0.19
C SER A 230 -8.43 -3.50 -1.18
N HIS A 231 -8.67 -2.23 -1.49
CA HIS A 231 -9.14 -1.80 -2.81
C HIS A 231 -10.40 -2.57 -3.29
N ASN A 232 -11.45 -2.50 -2.48
CA ASN A 232 -12.77 -3.07 -2.75
C ASN A 232 -13.87 -2.05 -2.40
N SER A 233 -15.13 -2.48 -2.38
CA SER A 233 -16.29 -1.69 -1.95
C SER A 233 -16.96 -2.27 -0.69
N LEU A 234 -16.17 -2.90 0.20
CA LEU A 234 -16.67 -3.50 1.44
C LEU A 234 -17.19 -2.42 2.40
N SER A 235 -18.17 -2.77 3.22
CA SER A 235 -18.93 -1.87 4.09
C SER A 235 -19.21 -2.55 5.44
N GLY A 236 -19.96 -1.88 6.33
CA GLY A 236 -20.14 -2.34 7.71
C GLY A 236 -18.91 -2.06 8.57
N SER A 237 -18.82 -2.71 9.73
CA SER A 237 -17.66 -2.57 10.64
C SER A 237 -16.68 -3.73 10.51
N ILE A 238 -15.45 -3.51 11.01
CA ILE A 238 -14.51 -4.61 11.24
C ILE A 238 -15.15 -5.52 12.29
N PRO A 239 -15.40 -6.81 12.00
CA PRO A 239 -16.14 -7.68 12.92
C PRO A 239 -15.29 -7.99 14.15
N LEU A 240 -15.85 -7.83 15.35
CA LEU A 240 -15.13 -8.12 16.61
C LEU A 240 -14.56 -9.54 16.65
N ASN A 241 -15.26 -10.50 16.03
CA ASN A 241 -14.84 -11.90 15.98
C ASN A 241 -13.54 -12.13 15.19
N ILE A 242 -13.02 -11.15 14.44
CA ILE A 242 -11.74 -11.28 13.73
C ILE A 242 -10.59 -11.67 14.66
N VAL A 243 -10.71 -11.36 15.95
CA VAL A 243 -9.79 -11.75 17.03
C VAL A 243 -9.61 -13.27 17.18
N GLY A 244 -10.57 -14.06 16.68
CA GLY A 244 -10.43 -15.51 16.60
C GLY A 244 -9.32 -15.98 15.64
N CYS A 245 -8.91 -15.12 14.70
CA CYS A 245 -7.70 -15.30 13.90
C CYS A 245 -6.46 -14.88 14.72
N PHE A 246 -6.24 -15.50 15.87
CA PHE A 246 -5.17 -15.10 16.81
C PHE A 246 -3.74 -15.27 16.28
N GLN A 247 -3.56 -15.92 15.12
CA GLN A 247 -2.26 -16.02 14.42
C GLN A 247 -2.04 -14.90 13.39
N LEU A 248 -2.95 -13.91 13.31
CA LEU A 248 -2.91 -12.88 12.29
C LEU A 248 -1.66 -12.01 12.43
N LEU A 249 -0.91 -11.90 11.34
CA LEU A 249 0.29 -11.09 11.19
C LEU A 249 0.02 -9.84 10.36
N ALA A 250 -0.91 -9.90 9.41
CA ALA A 250 -1.29 -8.76 8.59
C ALA A 250 -2.81 -8.67 8.37
N LEU A 251 -3.37 -7.51 8.70
CA LEU A 251 -4.74 -7.13 8.42
C LEU A 251 -4.75 -5.87 7.54
N VAL A 252 -4.99 -6.05 6.24
CA VAL A 252 -4.94 -5.01 5.22
C VAL A 252 -6.35 -4.80 4.66
N LEU A 253 -6.96 -3.66 4.99
CA LEU A 253 -8.37 -3.35 4.71
C LEU A 253 -8.53 -1.97 4.03
N ASN A 254 -7.43 -1.35 3.61
CA ASN A 254 -7.45 0.00 3.07
C ASN A 254 -8.25 0.14 1.78
N ASN A 255 -8.67 1.36 1.47
CA ASN A 255 -9.44 1.69 0.25
C ASN A 255 -10.73 0.88 0.15
N ASN A 256 -11.59 1.01 1.17
CA ASN A 256 -12.92 0.42 1.25
C ASN A 256 -13.94 1.45 1.79
N ASN A 257 -15.15 1.00 2.08
CA ASN A 257 -16.23 1.79 2.68
C ASN A 257 -16.57 1.30 4.11
N LEU A 258 -15.59 0.76 4.83
CA LEU A 258 -15.75 0.28 6.21
C LEU A 258 -16.01 1.45 7.16
N SER A 259 -16.81 1.22 8.20
CA SER A 259 -17.30 2.22 9.15
C SER A 259 -17.35 1.65 10.56
N GLY A 260 -17.87 2.41 11.53
CA GLY A 260 -17.86 2.00 12.94
C GLY A 260 -16.51 2.31 13.60
N GLU A 261 -16.26 1.70 14.76
CA GLU A 261 -15.11 2.02 15.61
C GLU A 261 -14.09 0.87 15.67
N ILE A 262 -12.84 1.20 15.98
CA ILE A 262 -11.80 0.23 16.33
C ILE A 262 -12.22 -0.44 17.64
N GLN A 263 -12.57 -1.73 17.58
CA GLN A 263 -13.12 -2.46 18.73
C GLN A 263 -12.01 -2.77 19.77
N PRO A 264 -12.31 -2.67 21.08
CA PRO A 264 -11.34 -2.95 22.12
C PRO A 264 -10.71 -4.34 22.07
N GLU A 265 -11.45 -5.34 21.60
CA GLU A 265 -11.05 -6.76 21.53
C GLU A 265 -9.91 -7.02 20.54
N LEU A 266 -9.59 -6.07 19.65
CA LEU A 266 -8.43 -6.19 18.74
C LEU A 266 -7.11 -6.35 19.50
N ASP A 267 -7.08 -6.02 20.79
CA ASP A 267 -5.95 -6.25 21.70
C ASP A 267 -5.50 -7.72 21.78
N ALA A 268 -6.38 -8.67 21.46
CA ALA A 268 -6.08 -10.10 21.40
C ALA A 268 -5.17 -10.50 20.22
N LEU A 269 -5.01 -9.64 19.20
CA LEU A 269 -4.15 -9.88 18.04
C LEU A 269 -2.70 -9.43 18.35
N ASP A 270 -2.07 -10.05 19.34
CA ASP A 270 -0.74 -9.68 19.85
C ASP A 270 0.41 -9.89 18.85
N SER A 271 0.20 -10.77 17.88
CA SER A 271 1.14 -11.15 16.81
C SER A 271 1.02 -10.24 15.58
N LEU A 272 0.03 -9.34 15.55
CA LEU A 272 -0.24 -8.48 14.42
C LEU A 272 0.92 -7.50 14.18
N LYS A 273 1.45 -7.50 12.96
CA LYS A 273 2.54 -6.64 12.52
C LYS A 273 2.06 -5.49 11.63
N ILE A 274 1.06 -5.77 10.79
CA ILE A 274 0.47 -4.79 9.87
C ILE A 274 -0.99 -4.62 10.22
N LEU A 275 -1.37 -3.37 10.48
CA LEU A 275 -2.77 -2.95 10.55
C LEU A 275 -2.95 -1.72 9.65
N ASP A 276 -3.49 -1.95 8.46
CA ASP A 276 -3.83 -0.89 7.52
C ASP A 276 -5.35 -0.83 7.33
N ILE A 277 -5.96 0.22 7.85
CA ILE A 277 -7.39 0.53 7.69
C ILE A 277 -7.59 1.86 6.97
N SER A 278 -6.54 2.38 6.32
CA SER A 278 -6.55 3.70 5.70
C SER A 278 -7.60 3.83 4.60
N ASN A 279 -8.03 5.06 4.30
CA ASN A 279 -9.00 5.34 3.25
C ASN A 279 -10.32 4.55 3.44
N ASN A 280 -10.93 4.74 4.60
CA ASN A 280 -12.23 4.17 4.99
C ASN A 280 -13.08 5.26 5.68
N LYS A 281 -14.14 4.86 6.38
CA LYS A 281 -15.03 5.73 7.17
C LYS A 281 -15.02 5.37 8.66
N ILE A 282 -13.95 4.75 9.15
CA ILE A 282 -13.80 4.36 10.56
C ILE A 282 -13.80 5.62 11.44
N SER A 283 -14.51 5.57 12.55
CA SER A 283 -14.70 6.69 13.49
C SER A 283 -14.38 6.27 14.93
N GLY A 284 -14.62 7.17 15.88
CA GLY A 284 -14.32 6.93 17.30
C GLY A 284 -12.88 7.29 17.65
N GLU A 285 -12.44 6.85 18.82
CA GLU A 285 -11.07 7.06 19.31
C GLU A 285 -10.22 5.80 19.12
N ILE A 286 -8.90 5.92 19.24
CA ILE A 286 -8.02 4.74 19.36
C ILE A 286 -8.24 4.14 20.76
N PRO A 287 -8.74 2.91 20.92
CA PRO A 287 -9.01 2.36 22.25
C PRO A 287 -7.70 2.10 23.01
N LEU A 288 -7.70 2.37 24.32
CA LEU A 288 -6.53 2.12 25.19
C LEU A 288 -6.07 0.66 25.16
N THR A 289 -6.99 -0.28 24.90
CA THR A 289 -6.70 -1.72 24.84
C THR A 289 -5.81 -2.08 23.65
N LEU A 290 -5.77 -1.27 22.59
CA LEU A 290 -4.90 -1.52 21.41
C LEU A 290 -3.39 -1.56 21.76
N ALA A 291 -3.04 -1.16 22.98
CA ALA A 291 -1.77 -1.44 23.65
C ALA A 291 -1.39 -2.94 23.67
N GLY A 292 -2.36 -3.84 23.51
CA GLY A 292 -2.16 -5.30 23.44
C GLY A 292 -1.47 -5.78 22.16
N CYS A 293 -1.60 -5.04 21.05
CA CYS A 293 -0.98 -5.36 19.75
C CYS A 293 0.51 -4.99 19.72
N LYS A 294 1.31 -5.64 20.57
CA LYS A 294 2.73 -5.27 20.82
C LYS A 294 3.66 -5.53 19.64
N SER A 295 3.25 -6.37 18.70
CA SER A 295 4.06 -6.73 17.53
C SER A 295 3.92 -5.77 16.35
N LEU A 296 3.13 -4.69 16.48
CA LEU A 296 2.88 -3.76 15.38
C LEU A 296 4.17 -3.10 14.89
N GLU A 297 4.36 -3.19 13.57
CA GLU A 297 5.46 -2.60 12.81
C GLU A 297 4.94 -1.51 11.86
N ILE A 298 3.76 -1.71 11.26
CA ILE A 298 3.12 -0.77 10.33
C ILE A 298 1.68 -0.53 10.78
N VAL A 299 1.36 0.75 11.03
CA VAL A 299 0.02 1.20 11.36
C VAL A 299 -0.36 2.35 10.43
N ASP A 300 -1.35 2.12 9.56
CA ASP A 300 -1.91 3.18 8.71
C ASP A 300 -3.41 3.32 8.94
N PHE A 301 -3.77 4.40 9.64
CA PHE A 301 -5.14 4.78 9.95
C PHE A 301 -5.58 6.03 9.17
N SER A 302 -4.79 6.45 8.18
CA SER A 302 -5.02 7.72 7.48
C SER A 302 -6.33 7.75 6.70
N SER A 303 -6.82 8.95 6.40
CA SER A 303 -8.02 9.18 5.59
C SER A 303 -9.24 8.45 6.15
N ASN A 304 -9.57 8.73 7.42
CA ASN A 304 -10.70 8.18 8.14
C ASN A 304 -11.46 9.29 8.92
N ASN A 305 -12.41 8.90 9.76
CA ASN A 305 -13.15 9.78 10.66
C ASN A 305 -12.73 9.61 12.14
N LEU A 306 -11.53 9.09 12.41
CA LEU A 306 -11.03 8.90 13.78
C LEU A 306 -10.84 10.24 14.49
N SER A 307 -10.99 10.24 15.81
CA SER A 307 -11.07 11.45 16.63
C SER A 307 -10.52 11.20 18.03
N GLY A 308 -10.65 12.20 18.92
CA GLY A 308 -10.11 12.14 20.27
C GLY A 308 -8.64 12.56 20.32
N ASN A 309 -8.03 12.35 21.48
CA ASN A 309 -6.61 12.65 21.71
C ASN A 309 -5.75 11.39 21.53
N LEU A 310 -4.47 11.58 21.23
CA LEU A 310 -3.51 10.48 21.24
C LEU A 310 -3.30 9.99 22.67
N ASN A 311 -3.42 8.68 22.88
CA ASN A 311 -3.29 8.06 24.19
C ASN A 311 -2.09 7.11 24.27
N ASP A 312 -1.75 6.70 25.48
CA ASP A 312 -0.52 5.95 25.76
C ASP A 312 -0.51 4.51 25.20
N ALA A 313 -1.59 4.03 24.57
CA ALA A 313 -1.60 2.72 23.93
C ALA A 313 -0.53 2.60 22.85
N ILE A 314 -0.33 3.68 22.07
CA ILE A 314 0.63 3.75 20.97
C ILE A 314 2.06 3.52 21.47
N THR A 315 2.38 3.91 22.71
CA THR A 315 3.71 3.70 23.32
C THR A 315 4.11 2.24 23.47
N LYS A 316 3.15 1.29 23.36
CA LYS A 316 3.42 -0.15 23.49
C LYS A 316 3.86 -0.80 22.19
N TRP A 317 3.76 -0.11 21.06
CA TRP A 317 4.19 -0.63 19.75
C TRP A 317 5.68 -0.36 19.55
N SER A 318 6.53 -1.04 20.31
CA SER A 318 7.98 -0.76 20.33
C SER A 318 8.69 -1.09 19.01
N ASN A 319 8.07 -1.90 18.14
CA ASN A 319 8.61 -2.29 16.84
C ASN A 319 8.15 -1.38 15.69
N LEU A 320 7.46 -0.28 15.99
CA LEU A 320 6.83 0.59 15.01
C LEU A 320 7.86 1.21 14.07
N LYS A 321 7.68 0.99 12.78
CA LYS A 321 8.48 1.53 11.67
C LYS A 321 7.72 2.59 10.89
N TYR A 322 6.40 2.44 10.79
CA TYR A 322 5.54 3.40 10.09
C TYR A 322 4.25 3.65 10.87
N LEU A 323 3.95 4.93 11.08
CA LEU A 323 2.71 5.39 11.71
C LEU A 323 2.10 6.53 10.90
N SER A 324 0.90 6.30 10.36
CA SER A 324 0.13 7.34 9.68
C SER A 324 -1.26 7.47 10.29
N LEU A 325 -1.56 8.67 10.80
CA LEU A 325 -2.86 9.11 11.32
C LEU A 325 -3.45 10.24 10.47
N ALA A 326 -2.86 10.49 9.30
CA ALA A 326 -3.14 11.65 8.47
C ALA A 326 -4.63 11.75 8.09
N ARG A 327 -5.13 12.97 7.83
CA ARG A 327 -6.48 13.21 7.31
C ARG A 327 -7.57 12.55 8.16
N ASN A 328 -7.57 12.88 9.45
CA ASN A 328 -8.55 12.42 10.44
C ASN A 328 -9.11 13.64 11.22
N LYS A 329 -9.72 13.41 12.38
CA LYS A 329 -10.28 14.42 13.26
C LYS A 329 -9.63 14.39 14.65
N PHE A 330 -8.40 13.87 14.76
CA PHE A 330 -7.66 13.86 16.03
C PHE A 330 -7.43 15.29 16.51
N SER A 331 -7.46 15.49 17.83
CA SER A 331 -7.33 16.79 18.47
C SER A 331 -6.44 16.74 19.70
N GLY A 332 -6.28 17.89 20.36
CA GLY A 332 -5.47 18.01 21.57
C GLY A 332 -3.98 18.18 21.24
N SER A 333 -3.15 18.17 22.30
CA SER A 333 -1.71 18.35 22.17
C SER A 333 -1.00 17.09 21.67
N LEU A 334 0.05 17.29 20.89
CA LEU A 334 1.01 16.21 20.61
C LEU A 334 1.65 15.71 21.91
N PRO A 335 1.70 14.38 22.16
CA PRO A 335 2.17 13.82 23.41
C PRO A 335 3.71 13.82 23.52
N SER A 336 4.25 13.89 24.74
CA SER A 336 5.70 13.92 24.99
C SER A 336 6.45 12.65 24.56
N TRP A 337 5.74 11.54 24.39
CA TRP A 337 6.29 10.27 23.90
C TRP A 337 6.35 10.18 22.36
N LEU A 338 5.91 11.20 21.61
CA LEU A 338 5.81 11.14 20.15
C LEU A 338 7.09 10.67 19.46
N PHE A 339 8.26 11.10 19.96
CA PHE A 339 9.57 10.78 19.37
C PHE A 339 10.30 9.62 20.09
N SER A 340 9.61 8.78 20.88
CA SER A 340 10.26 7.73 21.68
C SER A 340 10.36 6.35 21.01
N PHE A 341 10.13 6.25 19.70
CA PHE A 341 10.17 4.98 18.96
C PHE A 341 11.55 4.77 18.30
N GLU A 342 12.25 3.69 18.67
CA GLU A 342 13.61 3.43 18.20
C GLU A 342 13.69 3.08 16.71
N ALA A 343 12.72 2.29 16.22
CA ALA A 343 12.71 1.76 14.85
C ALA A 343 11.91 2.62 13.84
N ILE A 344 11.31 3.73 14.28
CA ILE A 344 10.41 4.53 13.45
C ILE A 344 11.16 5.14 12.27
N GLN A 345 10.57 5.03 11.08
CA GLN A 345 11.05 5.61 9.82
C GLN A 345 10.15 6.75 9.38
N THR A 346 8.84 6.59 9.49
CA THR A 346 7.88 7.61 9.03
C THR A 346 6.80 7.86 10.07
N MET A 347 6.54 9.14 10.32
CA MET A 347 5.40 9.61 11.11
C MET A 347 4.61 10.63 10.30
N ASN A 348 3.35 10.31 10.00
CA ASN A 348 2.45 11.21 9.29
C ASN A 348 1.19 11.51 10.11
N PHE A 349 1.08 12.73 10.62
CA PHE A 349 -0.02 13.21 11.46
C PHE A 349 -0.76 14.37 10.77
N SER A 350 -0.51 14.58 9.48
CA SER A 350 -1.00 15.72 8.71
C SER A 350 -2.53 15.77 8.61
N GLY A 351 -3.11 16.95 8.40
CA GLY A 351 -4.55 17.10 8.17
C GLY A 351 -5.40 16.64 9.35
N ASN A 352 -5.09 17.13 10.54
CA ASN A 352 -5.80 16.85 11.79
C ASN A 352 -6.11 18.17 12.52
N LYS A 353 -6.48 18.09 13.80
CA LYS A 353 -6.76 19.24 14.67
C LYS A 353 -5.81 19.26 15.87
N PHE A 354 -4.59 18.74 15.72
CA PHE A 354 -3.59 18.81 16.78
C PHE A 354 -3.23 20.27 17.07
N SER A 355 -3.14 20.63 18.34
CA SER A 355 -2.86 22.00 18.79
C SER A 355 -1.76 22.01 19.86
N GLY A 356 -1.40 23.19 20.37
CA GLY A 356 -0.28 23.29 21.31
C GLY A 356 1.07 23.23 20.60
N PHE A 357 2.10 22.84 21.35
CA PHE A 357 3.49 22.87 20.91
C PHE A 357 3.94 21.52 20.35
N ILE A 358 4.95 21.55 19.47
CA ILE A 358 5.71 20.36 19.12
C ILE A 358 6.52 19.94 20.37
N PRO A 359 6.43 18.68 20.84
CA PRO A 359 7.10 18.26 22.06
C PRO A 359 8.62 18.28 21.91
N ASP A 360 9.29 19.01 22.79
CA ASP A 360 10.74 19.13 22.81
C ASP A 360 11.37 18.00 23.63
N GLY A 361 11.80 16.94 22.96
CA GLY A 361 12.51 15.83 23.59
C GLY A 361 12.52 14.55 22.77
N ASN A 362 13.39 13.62 23.16
CA ASN A 362 13.49 12.26 22.60
C ASN A 362 13.88 12.17 21.10
N PHE A 363 14.27 13.28 20.46
CA PHE A 363 14.71 13.29 19.07
C PHE A 363 15.86 12.32 18.78
N ASN A 364 16.71 12.02 19.76
CA ASN A 364 17.87 11.12 19.62
C ASN A 364 17.53 9.62 19.72
N ILE A 365 16.26 9.24 19.92
CA ILE A 365 15.87 7.83 20.14
C ILE A 365 15.75 7.05 18.83
N SER A 366 15.15 7.64 17.79
CA SER A 366 14.99 6.94 16.49
C SER A 366 16.33 6.75 15.80
N LEU A 367 16.70 5.50 15.52
CA LEU A 367 17.91 5.18 14.78
C LEU A 367 17.84 5.72 13.35
N ASN A 368 16.67 5.70 12.71
CA ASN A 368 16.52 6.17 11.34
C ASN A 368 16.63 7.71 11.25
N PHE A 369 16.04 8.44 12.21
CA PHE A 369 16.13 9.90 12.20
C PHE A 369 17.52 10.44 12.55
N ASN A 370 18.35 9.66 13.25
CA ASN A 370 19.67 10.11 13.70
C ASN A 370 20.84 9.52 12.89
N ASN A 371 20.75 8.26 12.47
CA ASN A 371 21.82 7.55 11.78
C ASN A 371 21.39 7.18 10.37
N GLY A 372 21.34 8.18 9.48
CA GLY A 372 21.00 7.98 8.07
C GLY A 372 21.91 7.01 7.31
N ASP A 373 23.10 6.65 7.84
CA ASP A 373 24.16 6.06 7.01
C ASP A 373 25.24 5.22 7.76
N ILE A 374 24.92 4.02 8.27
CA ILE A 374 25.95 2.95 8.54
C ILE A 374 25.77 1.72 7.63
N VAL A 375 24.59 1.52 7.02
CA VAL A 375 24.34 0.33 6.18
C VAL A 375 24.50 0.63 4.67
N GLN A 376 24.55 1.90 4.24
CA GLN A 376 24.30 2.26 2.83
C GLN A 376 25.41 3.01 2.07
N ARG A 377 26.58 3.25 2.66
CA ARG A 377 27.78 3.66 1.88
C ARG A 377 28.25 2.64 0.81
N LEU A 378 27.50 1.56 0.59
CA LEU A 378 27.74 0.55 -0.43
C LEU A 378 26.78 0.58 -1.63
N ALA A 379 25.80 1.49 -1.71
CA ALA A 379 24.94 1.60 -2.89
C ALA A 379 24.54 3.05 -3.21
N MET A 380 25.19 3.64 -4.23
CA MET A 380 24.69 4.83 -4.89
C MET A 380 23.64 4.39 -5.92
N GLU A 381 22.36 4.51 -5.59
CA GLU A 381 21.27 4.28 -6.54
C GLU A 381 20.35 5.51 -6.64
N PRO A 382 19.81 5.82 -7.83
CA PRO A 382 19.11 7.06 -8.11
C PRO A 382 17.73 7.19 -7.44
N PHE A 383 17.22 8.41 -7.47
CA PHE A 383 16.14 9.04 -6.69
C PHE A 383 14.71 8.46 -6.83
N ASP A 384 14.54 7.21 -7.24
CA ASP A 384 13.22 6.54 -7.36
C ASP A 384 12.97 5.44 -6.31
N VAL A 385 13.91 5.23 -5.38
CA VAL A 385 13.77 4.18 -4.36
C VAL A 385 13.40 4.80 -3.01
N MET A 386 12.11 5.07 -2.85
CA MET A 386 11.49 5.10 -1.52
C MET A 386 11.95 3.86 -0.73
N ARG A 387 12.24 3.99 0.57
CA ARG A 387 12.66 2.83 1.38
C ARG A 387 11.48 1.88 1.49
N ASN A 388 11.63 0.67 0.96
CA ASN A 388 10.61 -0.36 1.07
C ASN A 388 10.67 -0.94 2.49
N VAL A 389 9.65 -0.65 3.31
CA VAL A 389 9.35 -1.50 4.46
C VAL A 389 8.75 -2.77 3.89
N GLU A 390 9.59 -3.79 3.73
CA GLU A 390 9.17 -5.13 3.33
C GLU A 390 8.91 -5.96 4.58
N ILE A 391 7.66 -6.39 4.77
CA ILE A 391 7.33 -7.43 5.74
C ILE A 391 6.99 -8.69 4.95
N LYS A 392 7.90 -9.65 5.01
CA LYS A 392 7.76 -10.97 4.41
C LYS A 392 7.06 -11.91 5.39
N ILE A 393 5.91 -12.45 5.01
CA ILE A 393 5.16 -13.47 5.73
C ILE A 393 5.25 -14.76 4.95
N SER A 394 5.88 -15.77 5.55
CA SER A 394 6.12 -17.05 4.91
C SER A 394 5.20 -18.13 5.46
N VAL A 395 4.49 -18.79 4.55
CA VAL A 395 3.62 -19.92 4.82
C VAL A 395 4.30 -21.19 4.30
N LEU A 396 4.55 -22.14 5.20
CA LEU A 396 5.14 -23.43 4.84
C LEU A 396 4.05 -24.34 4.26
N VAL A 397 4.19 -24.75 3.00
CA VAL A 397 3.32 -25.77 2.39
C VAL A 397 4.01 -27.13 2.48
N ILE A 398 3.22 -28.18 2.73
CA ILE A 398 3.70 -29.56 2.81
C ILE A 398 4.39 -29.94 1.49
N GLY A 399 5.65 -30.37 1.57
CA GLY A 399 6.51 -30.64 0.40
C GLY A 399 7.74 -29.73 0.29
N GLY A 400 7.91 -28.77 1.20
CA GLY A 400 9.11 -27.93 1.29
C GLY A 400 9.03 -26.62 0.52
N ASN A 401 7.87 -26.29 -0.06
CA ASN A 401 7.65 -25.00 -0.71
C ASN A 401 7.24 -23.95 0.33
N GLU A 402 8.05 -22.90 0.47
CA GLU A 402 7.73 -21.72 1.26
C GLU A 402 7.02 -20.71 0.35
N LEU A 403 5.75 -20.41 0.64
CA LEU A 403 5.03 -19.33 -0.01
C LEU A 403 5.29 -18.06 0.79
N SER A 404 5.82 -17.03 0.17
CA SER A 404 6.06 -15.76 0.86
C SER A 404 5.22 -14.64 0.28
N PHE A 405 4.53 -13.94 1.17
CA PHE A 405 3.86 -12.68 0.89
C PHE A 405 4.76 -11.55 1.36
N SER A 406 4.92 -10.50 0.55
CA SER A 406 5.65 -9.30 0.92
C SER A 406 4.71 -8.11 0.87
N TYR A 407 4.49 -7.46 2.02
CA TYR A 407 3.87 -6.14 2.04
C TYR A 407 4.96 -5.10 1.75
N HIS A 408 4.80 -4.32 0.70
CA HIS A 408 5.74 -3.27 0.32
C HIS A 408 5.16 -1.91 0.64
N LEU A 409 5.75 -1.21 1.61
CA LEU A 409 5.47 0.20 1.84
C LEU A 409 6.68 1.04 1.46
N SER A 410 6.55 1.76 0.37
CA SER A 410 7.53 2.70 -0.11
C SER A 410 7.36 4.03 0.66
N SER A 411 8.26 4.33 1.61
CA SER A 411 8.22 5.58 2.38
C SER A 411 9.60 6.17 2.61
N ALA A 412 9.69 7.50 2.64
CA ALA A 412 10.91 8.22 3.02
C ALA A 412 11.06 8.26 4.55
N VAL A 413 12.29 8.45 5.03
CA VAL A 413 12.50 8.71 6.46
C VAL A 413 12.05 10.13 6.76
N GLY A 414 10.90 10.30 7.41
CA GLY A 414 10.28 11.62 7.47
C GLY A 414 9.21 11.84 8.52
N ILE A 415 8.97 13.11 8.79
CA ILE A 415 7.96 13.60 9.73
C ILE A 415 7.05 14.58 8.98
N ASP A 416 5.75 14.32 9.03
CA ASP A 416 4.72 15.20 8.49
C ASP A 416 3.72 15.59 9.58
N LEU A 417 3.74 16.86 9.98
CA LEU A 417 2.80 17.47 10.93
C LEU A 417 1.96 18.57 10.26
N SER A 418 1.94 18.61 8.93
CA SER A 418 1.28 19.70 8.19
C SER A 418 -0.23 19.75 8.37
N ASP A 419 -0.85 20.87 8.06
CA ASP A 419 -2.31 21.05 8.09
C ASP A 419 -2.90 20.66 9.46
N ASN A 420 -2.42 21.37 10.49
CA ASN A 420 -2.84 21.21 11.89
C ASN A 420 -3.00 22.60 12.54
N LEU A 421 -3.16 22.65 13.86
CA LEU A 421 -3.33 23.87 14.65
C LEU A 421 -2.14 24.09 15.61
N LEU A 422 -0.95 23.57 15.28
CA LEU A 422 0.24 23.66 16.12
C LEU A 422 0.74 25.11 16.16
N HIS A 423 1.27 25.54 17.31
CA HIS A 423 1.77 26.90 17.52
C HIS A 423 3.00 26.92 18.41
N GLY A 424 3.63 28.10 18.53
CA GLY A 424 4.88 28.29 19.25
C GLY A 424 6.10 27.96 18.40
N GLU A 425 7.27 28.06 19.03
CA GLU A 425 8.57 27.88 18.39
C GLU A 425 8.82 26.41 18.00
N ILE A 426 9.59 26.22 16.92
CA ILE A 426 10.04 24.90 16.49
C ILE A 426 11.22 24.46 17.39
N PRO A 427 11.18 23.28 18.05
CA PRO A 427 12.28 22.83 18.90
C PRO A 427 13.59 22.63 18.13
N ASP A 428 14.70 23.19 18.63
CA ASP A 428 16.04 23.07 18.03
C ASP A 428 16.46 21.61 17.80
N GLY A 429 16.05 20.70 18.69
CA GLY A 429 16.37 19.28 18.60
C GLY A 429 15.84 18.61 17.33
N LEU A 430 14.71 19.09 16.78
CA LEU A 430 14.13 18.57 15.54
C LEU A 430 15.04 18.83 14.32
N PHE A 431 15.73 19.97 14.32
CA PHE A 431 16.67 20.37 13.26
C PHE A 431 18.08 19.78 13.49
N GLY A 432 18.25 18.95 14.53
CA GLY A 432 19.43 18.13 14.77
C GLY A 432 19.37 16.72 14.15
N LEU A 433 18.25 16.33 13.54
CA LEU A 433 18.01 14.99 13.02
C LEU A 433 18.76 14.76 11.69
N GLN A 434 19.93 14.13 11.76
CA GLN A 434 20.84 13.99 10.61
C GLN A 434 20.36 12.99 9.56
N GLY A 435 19.55 12.01 9.95
CA GLY A 435 19.01 10.96 9.09
C GLY A 435 17.63 11.28 8.49
N LEU A 436 17.04 12.43 8.85
CA LEU A 436 15.73 12.83 8.34
C LEU A 436 15.82 13.27 6.88
N GLU A 437 15.04 12.63 6.01
CA GLU A 437 14.99 12.91 4.57
C GLU A 437 13.86 13.89 4.21
N TYR A 438 12.76 13.87 4.97
CA TYR A 438 11.58 14.69 4.73
C TYR A 438 11.04 15.31 6.03
N LEU A 439 10.81 16.62 6.02
CA LEU A 439 10.14 17.34 7.10
C LEU A 439 9.09 18.30 6.54
N ASN A 440 7.84 18.12 6.96
CA ASN A 440 6.75 19.02 6.59
C ASN A 440 5.99 19.50 7.83
N LEU A 441 6.06 20.80 8.08
CA LEU A 441 5.37 21.51 9.16
C LEU A 441 4.41 22.59 8.62
N SER A 442 4.13 22.56 7.32
CA SER A 442 3.33 23.59 6.65
C SER A 442 1.89 23.68 7.15
N TYR A 443 1.21 24.80 6.91
CA TYR A 443 -0.18 25.02 7.31
C TYR A 443 -0.40 24.78 8.82
N ASN A 444 0.33 25.53 9.64
CA ASN A 444 0.18 25.58 11.08
C ASN A 444 0.23 27.06 11.54
N PHE A 445 0.31 27.29 12.85
CA PHE A 445 0.48 28.61 13.47
C PHE A 445 1.85 28.73 14.18
N LEU A 446 2.88 28.03 13.68
CA LEU A 446 4.22 28.05 14.26
C LEU A 446 4.84 29.45 14.13
N ASP A 447 5.56 29.90 15.16
CA ASP A 447 6.19 31.22 15.23
C ASP A 447 7.66 31.11 15.69
N GLY A 448 8.30 32.24 15.97
CA GLY A 448 9.72 32.30 16.32
C GLY A 448 10.65 32.23 15.11
N GLU A 449 11.94 32.02 15.37
CA GLU A 449 12.97 31.86 14.34
C GLU A 449 13.13 30.38 13.96
N VAL A 450 13.56 30.10 12.73
CA VAL A 450 13.84 28.72 12.30
C VAL A 450 15.27 28.33 12.73
N PRO A 451 15.46 27.19 13.41
CA PRO A 451 16.79 26.71 13.79
C PRO A 451 17.71 26.42 12.58
N ASP A 452 19.01 26.35 12.83
CA ASP A 452 20.01 26.10 11.78
C ASP A 452 19.85 24.72 11.11
N LEU A 453 19.85 24.73 9.77
CA LEU A 453 19.66 23.54 8.93
C LEU A 453 20.94 22.70 8.73
N GLU A 454 22.12 23.20 9.12
CA GLU A 454 23.42 22.61 8.78
C GLU A 454 23.61 21.16 9.27
N LYS A 455 22.86 20.73 10.29
CA LYS A 455 22.95 19.39 10.88
C LYS A 455 22.10 18.34 10.15
N MET A 456 21.15 18.76 9.30
CA MET A 456 20.18 17.86 8.67
C MET A 456 20.74 17.24 7.37
N CYS A 457 21.85 16.50 7.47
CA CYS A 457 22.65 16.06 6.32
C CYS A 457 21.92 15.21 5.28
N SER A 458 20.87 14.46 5.67
CA SER A 458 20.11 13.59 4.76
C SER A 458 18.87 14.28 4.15
N LEU A 459 18.63 15.56 4.46
CA LEU A 459 17.39 16.25 4.13
C LEU A 459 17.25 16.47 2.62
N ARG A 460 16.14 15.99 2.07
CA ARG A 460 15.77 16.06 0.66
C ARG A 460 14.59 16.97 0.39
N ALA A 461 13.67 17.08 1.34
CA ALA A 461 12.48 17.91 1.22
C ALA A 461 12.13 18.59 2.56
N LEU A 462 11.97 19.91 2.52
CA LEU A 462 11.58 20.74 3.66
C LEU A 462 10.44 21.68 3.27
N ASP A 463 9.30 21.57 3.96
CA ASP A 463 8.18 22.50 3.82
C ASP A 463 7.79 23.10 5.19
N LEU A 464 7.98 24.40 5.32
CA LEU A 464 7.60 25.23 6.48
C LEU A 464 6.58 26.31 6.10
N SER A 465 5.97 26.20 4.91
CA SER A 465 5.11 27.25 4.37
C SER A 465 3.83 27.44 5.18
N HIS A 466 3.16 28.58 5.02
CA HIS A 466 1.90 28.87 5.69
C HIS A 466 1.98 28.72 7.22
N ASN A 467 2.89 29.49 7.82
CA ASN A 467 3.06 29.62 9.26
C ASN A 467 3.23 31.11 9.63
N SER A 468 3.61 31.40 10.87
CA SER A 468 3.96 32.73 11.39
C SER A 468 5.46 32.85 11.72
N LEU A 469 6.32 32.04 11.07
CA LEU A 469 7.76 32.03 11.31
C LEU A 469 8.39 33.37 10.93
N SER A 470 9.40 33.79 11.67
CA SER A 470 10.01 35.12 11.57
C SER A 470 11.54 35.03 11.65
N GLY A 471 12.20 36.19 11.70
CA GLY A 471 13.67 36.26 11.66
C GLY A 471 14.22 36.17 10.24
N HIS A 472 15.47 35.74 10.13
CA HIS A 472 16.16 35.57 8.85
C HIS A 472 15.97 34.13 8.34
N ILE A 473 16.14 33.91 7.04
CA ILE A 473 16.16 32.56 6.48
C ILE A 473 17.37 31.79 7.05
N PRO A 474 17.20 30.55 7.54
CA PRO A 474 18.26 29.81 8.22
C PRO A 474 19.38 29.36 7.29
N GLY A 475 20.62 29.52 7.78
CA GLY A 475 21.85 28.88 7.29
C GLY A 475 22.24 29.12 5.83
N ASN A 476 23.27 28.40 5.36
CA ASN A 476 23.63 28.33 3.94
C ASN A 476 23.06 27.03 3.34
N ILE A 477 21.95 27.10 2.60
CA ILE A 477 21.31 25.91 2.02
C ILE A 477 22.19 25.19 0.97
N SER A 478 23.29 25.81 0.53
CA SER A 478 24.26 25.15 -0.36
C SER A 478 24.93 23.93 0.28
N SER A 479 24.98 23.83 1.61
CA SER A 479 25.55 22.68 2.30
C SER A 479 24.66 21.42 2.20
N LEU A 480 23.37 21.60 1.94
CA LEU A 480 22.41 20.51 1.74
C LEU A 480 22.35 20.15 0.25
N GLU A 481 23.35 19.41 -0.22
CA GLU A 481 23.49 19.05 -1.64
C GLU A 481 22.28 18.26 -2.15
N ASP A 482 21.76 17.33 -1.34
CA ASP A 482 20.64 16.44 -1.69
C ASP A 482 19.26 17.10 -1.55
N LEU A 483 19.17 18.36 -1.10
CA LEU A 483 17.90 19.06 -0.95
C LEU A 483 17.27 19.35 -2.33
N THR A 484 16.14 18.73 -2.60
CA THR A 484 15.38 18.83 -3.86
C THR A 484 14.15 19.72 -3.76
N LEU A 485 13.57 19.84 -2.56
CA LEU A 485 12.38 20.64 -2.32
C LEU A 485 12.60 21.52 -1.08
N LEU A 486 12.36 22.82 -1.24
CA LEU A 486 12.33 23.80 -0.16
C LEU A 486 11.12 24.71 -0.35
N ASN A 487 10.31 24.86 0.68
CA ASN A 487 9.19 25.78 0.69
C ASN A 487 9.09 26.52 2.04
N LEU A 488 9.34 27.82 2.01
CA LEU A 488 9.31 28.75 3.16
C LEU A 488 8.27 29.86 2.93
N SER A 489 7.35 29.66 1.98
CA SER A 489 6.42 30.69 1.53
C SER A 489 5.36 30.99 2.58
N TYR A 490 4.75 32.17 2.51
CA TYR A 490 3.66 32.61 3.40
C TYR A 490 4.03 32.51 4.88
N ASN A 491 5.10 33.22 5.25
CA ASN A 491 5.58 33.40 6.61
C ASN A 491 5.85 34.91 6.85
N SER A 492 6.51 35.23 7.97
CA SER A 492 6.96 36.58 8.35
C SER A 492 8.49 36.72 8.31
N PHE A 493 9.18 35.97 7.43
CA PHE A 493 10.63 36.11 7.28
C PHE A 493 11.00 37.50 6.75
N SER A 494 12.18 37.95 7.18
CA SER A 494 12.69 39.27 6.87
C SER A 494 14.18 39.23 6.50
N GLY A 495 14.69 40.34 5.98
CA GLY A 495 16.11 40.49 5.66
C GLY A 495 16.43 40.12 4.22
N PHE A 496 17.67 39.72 3.97
CA PHE A 496 18.23 39.56 2.63
C PHE A 496 18.54 38.09 2.34
N VAL A 497 18.10 37.59 1.18
CA VAL A 497 18.41 36.23 0.70
C VAL A 497 19.47 36.30 -0.40
N PRO A 498 20.73 35.97 -0.10
CA PRO A 498 21.83 36.05 -1.06
C PRO A 498 21.75 34.96 -2.12
N LYS A 499 21.99 35.33 -3.38
CA LYS A 499 22.02 34.40 -4.53
C LYS A 499 23.13 33.35 -4.43
N LYS A 500 24.17 33.62 -3.64
CA LYS A 500 25.39 32.78 -3.53
C LYS A 500 25.23 31.61 -2.57
N GLU A 501 24.15 31.57 -1.79
CA GLU A 501 23.90 30.54 -0.78
C GLU A 501 22.98 29.41 -1.28
N GLY A 502 22.84 29.24 -2.60
CA GLY A 502 22.19 28.05 -3.19
C GLY A 502 20.68 28.17 -3.37
N TYR A 503 20.04 29.21 -2.83
CA TYR A 503 18.59 29.42 -2.88
C TYR A 503 17.98 29.57 -4.28
N ARG A 504 18.80 29.85 -5.32
CA ARG A 504 18.32 29.88 -6.72
C ARG A 504 17.72 28.55 -7.18
N ARG A 505 18.06 27.43 -6.52
CA ARG A 505 17.53 26.09 -6.81
C ARG A 505 16.02 25.99 -6.59
N PHE A 506 15.43 26.87 -5.76
CA PHE A 506 14.05 26.76 -5.29
C PHE A 506 13.23 28.00 -5.66
N PRO A 507 12.79 28.13 -6.92
CA PRO A 507 11.94 29.24 -7.33
C PRO A 507 10.59 29.18 -6.60
N GLY A 508 10.10 30.32 -6.11
CA GLY A 508 8.81 30.42 -5.43
C GLY A 508 8.83 30.06 -3.94
N ALA A 509 9.91 29.44 -3.44
CA ALA A 509 10.04 29.03 -2.04
C ALA A 509 9.88 30.16 -1.01
N PHE A 510 9.99 31.42 -1.42
CA PHE A 510 9.97 32.59 -0.54
C PHE A 510 8.74 33.49 -0.74
N ALA A 511 7.79 33.09 -1.59
CA ALA A 511 6.62 33.91 -1.89
C ALA A 511 5.83 34.26 -0.62
N GLY A 512 5.15 35.42 -0.60
CA GLY A 512 4.30 35.80 0.53
C GLY A 512 5.02 36.21 1.82
N ASN A 513 6.35 36.39 1.82
CA ASN A 513 7.10 37.02 2.91
C ASN A 513 7.31 38.51 2.62
N PRO A 514 6.63 39.45 3.31
CA PRO A 514 6.58 40.86 2.91
C PRO A 514 7.88 41.63 3.13
N ASP A 515 8.67 41.26 4.14
CA ASP A 515 9.88 41.98 4.55
C ASP A 515 11.18 41.33 4.05
N LEU A 516 11.06 40.38 3.12
CA LEU A 516 12.17 39.61 2.57
C LEU A 516 12.60 40.15 1.20
N CYS A 517 13.89 40.48 1.04
CA CYS A 517 14.45 40.89 -0.24
C CYS A 517 15.24 39.76 -0.90
N LEU A 518 14.87 39.42 -2.13
CA LEU A 518 15.58 38.45 -2.97
C LEU A 518 16.62 39.17 -3.84
N GLU A 519 17.87 38.73 -3.80
CA GLU A 519 18.93 39.28 -4.66
C GLU A 519 18.59 39.08 -6.15
N SER A 520 18.21 40.17 -6.84
CA SER A 520 17.98 40.18 -8.28
C SER A 520 19.27 40.46 -9.06
N SER A 521 19.32 40.09 -10.35
CA SER A 521 20.52 40.23 -11.21
C SER A 521 21.04 41.67 -11.38
N GLY A 522 20.38 42.68 -10.81
CA GLY A 522 20.77 44.09 -10.83
C GLY A 522 21.31 44.64 -9.50
N GLY A 523 21.37 43.85 -8.43
CA GLY A 523 22.09 44.22 -7.20
C GLY A 523 21.47 45.31 -6.31
N ASP A 524 20.24 45.76 -6.57
CA ASP A 524 19.61 46.83 -5.78
C ASP A 524 18.26 46.37 -5.19
N CYS A 525 18.15 46.39 -3.86
CA CYS A 525 16.89 46.25 -3.12
C CYS A 525 16.33 47.65 -2.88
N GLY A 526 15.44 48.13 -3.76
CA GLY A 526 14.65 49.34 -3.51
C GLY A 526 13.50 49.09 -2.52
N PRO A 527 12.95 50.13 -1.86
CA PRO A 527 11.93 49.95 -0.83
C PRO A 527 10.64 49.37 -1.42
N ALA A 528 10.13 48.33 -0.75
CA ALA A 528 8.80 47.71 -0.86
C ALA A 528 8.21 47.62 -2.29
N SER A 529 8.70 46.67 -3.09
CA SER A 529 7.92 46.16 -4.23
C SER A 529 7.27 44.82 -3.84
N LEU A 530 5.94 44.77 -3.95
CA LEU A 530 5.06 43.62 -3.70
C LEU A 530 5.62 42.27 -4.22
N PRO A 531 5.36 41.15 -3.52
CA PRO A 531 6.01 39.87 -3.78
C PRO A 531 5.61 39.24 -5.12
N ALA A 532 6.52 38.44 -5.66
CA ALA A 532 6.38 37.70 -6.91
C ALA A 532 5.15 36.76 -6.90
N VAL A 533 4.36 36.85 -7.97
CA VAL A 533 3.21 35.98 -8.25
C VAL A 533 3.65 34.51 -8.35
N PRO A 534 2.82 33.54 -7.92
CA PRO A 534 3.15 32.11 -8.02
C PRO A 534 3.43 31.68 -9.47
N GLY A 535 4.50 30.90 -9.66
CA GLY A 535 4.70 30.14 -10.87
C GLY A 535 3.66 29.01 -10.93
N LYS A 536 2.94 28.92 -12.06
CA LYS A 536 1.95 27.85 -12.29
C LYS A 536 2.62 26.47 -12.22
N SER A 537 2.16 25.63 -11.31
CA SER A 537 2.12 24.18 -11.49
C SER A 537 0.70 23.69 -11.17
N SER A 538 0.21 22.87 -12.07
CA SER A 538 -1.14 22.33 -12.19
C SER A 538 -1.60 21.51 -10.99
N GLU A 539 -2.57 22.04 -10.26
CA GLU A 539 -3.86 21.44 -9.84
C GLU A 539 -4.43 22.34 -8.73
N GLU A 540 -5.15 23.39 -9.13
CA GLU A 540 -5.88 24.26 -8.22
C GLU A 540 -7.15 23.55 -7.76
N MET A 541 -7.19 23.11 -6.50
CA MET A 541 -8.44 22.92 -5.78
C MET A 541 -8.50 23.95 -4.64
N GLU A 542 -9.38 24.91 -4.85
CA GLU A 542 -9.88 25.99 -4.00
C GLU A 542 -9.31 26.13 -2.58
N GLY A 543 -8.53 27.19 -2.40
CA GLY A 543 -8.16 27.74 -1.10
C GLY A 543 -9.32 28.45 -0.36
N PRO A 544 -9.04 29.00 0.83
CA PRO A 544 -10.07 29.46 1.75
C PRO A 544 -10.78 30.69 1.19
N ILE A 545 -12.10 30.71 1.33
CA ILE A 545 -12.96 31.84 1.01
C ILE A 545 -12.35 33.09 1.66
N SER A 546 -11.86 34.02 0.83
CA SER A 546 -11.37 35.33 1.26
C SER A 546 -12.33 35.91 2.29
N VAL A 547 -11.81 36.38 3.42
CA VAL A 547 -12.60 37.02 4.50
C VAL A 547 -13.52 38.10 3.94
N TRP A 548 -13.12 38.76 2.83
CA TRP A 548 -13.96 39.72 2.12
C TRP A 548 -15.19 39.09 1.44
N VAL A 549 -15.07 37.89 0.88
CA VAL A 549 -16.18 37.13 0.28
C VAL A 549 -17.12 36.59 1.38
N PHE A 550 -16.59 36.16 2.53
CA PHE A 550 -17.41 35.80 3.69
C PHE A 550 -18.13 37.02 4.29
N CYS A 551 -17.44 38.14 4.45
CA CYS A 551 -18.06 39.38 4.90
C CYS A 551 -19.12 39.89 3.91
N LEU A 552 -18.86 39.80 2.60
CA LEU A 552 -19.81 40.20 1.56
C LEU A 552 -21.03 39.28 1.54
N SER A 553 -20.84 37.96 1.67
CA SER A 553 -21.95 37.00 1.69
C SER A 553 -22.79 37.12 2.97
N ALA A 554 -22.15 37.38 4.12
CA ALA A 554 -22.84 37.67 5.38
C ALA A 554 -23.64 38.98 5.29
N PHE A 555 -23.07 40.02 4.66
CA PHE A 555 -23.75 41.31 4.46
C PHE A 555 -24.95 41.18 3.52
N VAL A 556 -24.79 40.48 2.39
CA VAL A 556 -25.87 40.20 1.43
C VAL A 556 -26.97 39.36 2.07
N SER A 557 -26.60 38.33 2.85
CA SER A 557 -27.55 37.45 3.55
C SER A 557 -28.32 38.19 4.63
N PHE A 558 -27.67 39.08 5.38
CA PHE A 558 -28.32 39.93 6.38
C PHE A 558 -29.35 40.88 5.72
N TYR A 559 -28.97 41.56 4.64
CA TYR A 559 -29.88 42.46 3.93
C TYR A 559 -31.04 41.74 3.24
N LEU A 560 -30.81 40.56 2.66
CA LEU A 560 -31.87 39.72 2.12
C LEU A 560 -32.81 39.24 3.24
N GLY A 561 -32.28 38.84 4.40
CA GLY A 561 -33.07 38.47 5.58
C GLY A 561 -33.95 39.63 6.07
N VAL A 562 -33.40 40.84 6.13
CA VAL A 562 -34.14 42.06 6.47
C VAL A 562 -35.24 42.36 5.43
N MET A 563 -34.93 42.27 4.13
CA MET A 563 -35.92 42.48 3.07
C MET A 563 -37.04 41.44 3.10
N VAL A 564 -36.75 40.16 3.32
CA VAL A 564 -37.75 39.10 3.46
C VAL A 564 -38.63 39.33 4.69
N LEU A 565 -38.07 39.81 5.81
CA LEU A 565 -38.83 40.19 7.00
C LEU A 565 -39.79 41.36 6.73
N PHE A 566 -39.42 42.34 5.91
CA PHE A 566 -40.29 43.46 5.55
C PHE A 566 -41.29 43.17 4.42
N CYS A 567 -41.00 42.20 3.55
CA CYS A 567 -41.90 41.74 2.48
C CYS A 567 -42.87 40.63 2.92
N SER A 568 -42.63 39.98 4.07
CA SER A 568 -43.54 39.00 4.66
C SER A 568 -44.77 39.68 5.27
N THR A 569 -45.96 39.38 4.74
CA THR A 569 -47.24 39.91 5.22
C THR A 569 -47.53 39.55 6.69
N ARG A 570 -47.03 38.39 7.17
CA ARG A 570 -47.14 37.95 8.57
C ARG A 570 -46.21 38.72 9.52
N ALA A 571 -44.99 39.04 9.11
CA ALA A 571 -44.04 39.77 9.95
C ALA A 571 -44.40 41.27 10.05
N ARG A 572 -44.91 41.84 8.95
CA ARG A 572 -45.37 43.23 8.90
C ARG A 572 -46.56 43.50 9.84
N SER A 573 -47.47 42.54 10.04
CA SER A 573 -48.57 42.69 11.00
C SER A 573 -48.11 42.63 12.46
N TYR A 574 -47.03 41.89 12.76
CA TYR A 574 -46.49 41.76 14.12
C TYR A 574 -45.70 43.00 14.54
N ILE A 575 -44.92 43.58 13.61
CA ILE A 575 -44.11 44.79 13.87
C ILE A 575 -44.98 46.06 13.96
N LEU A 576 -46.05 46.16 13.16
CA LEU A 576 -46.93 47.34 13.16
C LEU A 576 -47.98 47.34 14.29
N HIS A 577 -48.16 46.24 15.02
CA HIS A 577 -49.08 46.20 16.17
C HIS A 577 -48.44 46.65 17.50
N ALA A 578 -47.16 47.04 17.52
CA ALA A 578 -46.47 47.52 18.72
C ALA A 578 -46.59 49.03 18.98
N LYS A 579 -47.47 49.75 18.27
CA LYS A 579 -47.87 51.12 18.59
C LYS A 579 -49.36 51.33 18.39
N VAL A 580 -50.15 51.02 19.42
CA VAL A 580 -51.08 51.92 20.14
C VAL A 580 -51.27 51.35 21.54
#